data_AF-A0A8T4N0D1-F1
#
_entry.id   AF-A0A8T4N0D1-F1
#
_cell.length_a   1.000
_cell.length_b   1.000
_cell.length_c   1.000
_cell.angle_alpha   90.00
_cell.angle_beta   90.00
_cell.angle_gamma   90.00
#
_symmetry.space_group_name_H-M   'P 1'
#
loop_
_entity.id
_entity.type
_entity.pdbx_description
1 polymer ?
#
loop_
_entity_poly.entity_id
_entity_poly.type
_entity_poly.pdbx_seq_one_letter_code
_entity_poly.pdbx_strand_id
1 'polypeptide(L)'
;MKKSNPSLSKQLTKIMETKFLTVKKDQKVSEVYQLLKKKSNLFEVMDYIYVIEKNNELIGVFSIKDLFRFHSNTPVQRFMQTKVITVSAKTEIERVAHIALRHGIKAVPVVEGKKITGVVSNKDIIQILNNSLRKDTFHLAGIHHSHLEYENTMDVPVMKSVIHRAPWLISGLIGILAIAAFIGIFENTLKENLILASFIPVIVYICGALCTQIEALLVRDIAVMGKDLKIVKYILKQGTISAIIALVISTLLFLTITFFWQDNNIASVISLAAFLSLTLTTLVSFTIILGIKKLGGDPALGGGPFGTVMSDSLSIIVYLLVANWLL
;
A
#
# COMPACT_ATOMS: atom_id res chain seq x y z
N MET A 1 7.73 -15.68 29.78
CA MET A 1 6.48 -14.91 29.53
C MET A 1 6.74 -13.90 28.40
N LYS A 2 6.46 -14.28 27.14
CA LYS A 2 6.57 -13.39 25.98
C LYS A 2 5.34 -12.48 25.93
N LYS A 3 5.52 -11.18 26.18
CA LYS A 3 4.50 -10.16 25.96
C LYS A 3 4.09 -10.20 24.47
N SER A 4 2.87 -10.64 24.21
CA SER A 4 2.23 -10.50 22.91
C SER A 4 2.05 -8.99 22.63
N ASN A 5 2.49 -8.58 21.46
CA ASN A 5 2.49 -7.20 20.99
C ASN A 5 1.03 -6.70 20.87
N PRO A 6 0.56 -5.70 21.67
CA PRO A 6 -0.86 -5.34 21.75
C PRO A 6 -1.30 -4.27 20.73
N SER A 7 -0.63 -4.13 19.58
CA SER A 7 -0.69 -2.90 18.78
C SER A 7 -1.60 -2.88 17.54
N LEU A 8 -2.28 -3.97 17.15
CA LEU A 8 -3.06 -3.97 15.88
C LEU A 8 -4.56 -4.32 16.02
N SER A 9 -5.01 -4.93 17.12
CA SER A 9 -6.43 -5.28 17.33
C SER A 9 -7.29 -4.16 17.94
N LYS A 10 -6.70 -3.01 18.28
CA LYS A 10 -7.35 -1.90 19.02
C LYS A 10 -7.95 -0.81 18.13
N GLN A 11 -8.02 -1.02 16.82
CA GLN A 11 -8.22 0.07 15.87
C GLN A 11 -9.65 0.08 15.29
N LEU A 12 -10.19 -1.07 14.86
CA LEU A 12 -11.58 -1.17 14.38
C LEU A 12 -12.62 -0.93 15.49
N THR A 13 -12.36 -1.47 16.69
CA THR A 13 -13.25 -1.34 17.87
C THR A 13 -13.41 0.10 18.36
N LYS A 14 -12.53 1.02 17.97
CA LYS A 14 -12.63 2.46 18.29
C LYS A 14 -13.42 3.27 17.28
N ILE A 15 -13.59 2.76 16.07
CA ILE A 15 -14.22 3.46 14.94
C ILE A 15 -15.59 2.86 14.62
N MET A 16 -15.78 1.56 14.87
CA MET A 16 -17.07 0.92 14.62
C MET A 16 -18.13 1.47 15.58
N GLU A 17 -19.30 1.78 15.02
CA GLU A 17 -20.44 2.24 15.79
C GLU A 17 -21.24 1.05 16.31
N THR A 18 -21.67 1.15 17.56
CA THR A 18 -22.48 0.10 18.22
C THR A 18 -23.97 0.42 18.20
N LYS A 19 -24.34 1.67 17.88
CA LYS A 19 -25.72 2.13 17.78
C LYS A 19 -26.24 2.06 16.35
N PHE A 20 -26.48 0.84 15.88
CA PHE A 20 -27.07 0.55 14.58
C PHE A 20 -28.41 -0.18 14.74
N LEU A 21 -29.25 -0.12 13.71
CA LEU A 21 -30.57 -0.72 13.76
C LEU A 21 -30.53 -2.22 13.46
N THR A 22 -31.11 -3.01 14.36
CA THR A 22 -31.36 -4.45 14.19
C THR A 22 -32.85 -4.78 14.24
N VAL A 23 -33.26 -5.74 13.42
CA VAL A 23 -34.65 -6.24 13.33
C VAL A 23 -34.66 -7.76 13.22
N LYS A 24 -35.82 -8.38 13.49
CA LYS A 24 -36.02 -9.82 13.26
C LYS A 24 -36.62 -10.07 11.89
N LYS A 25 -36.40 -11.27 11.36
CA LYS A 25 -36.81 -11.68 10.00
C LYS A 25 -38.33 -11.73 9.79
N ASP A 26 -39.09 -11.91 10.86
CA ASP A 26 -40.56 -12.02 10.90
C ASP A 26 -41.26 -10.66 11.01
N GLN A 27 -40.53 -9.60 11.38
CA GLN A 27 -41.11 -8.25 11.48
C GLN A 27 -41.57 -7.73 10.12
N LYS A 28 -42.66 -6.96 10.13
CA LYS A 28 -43.23 -6.33 8.94
C LYS A 28 -42.58 -4.97 8.67
N VAL A 29 -42.62 -4.53 7.41
CA VAL A 29 -42.15 -3.20 7.00
C VAL A 29 -42.75 -2.07 7.85
N SER A 30 -44.04 -2.16 8.19
CA SER A 30 -44.73 -1.17 9.05
C SER A 30 -44.13 -1.07 10.45
N GLU A 31 -43.76 -2.20 11.05
CA GLU A 31 -43.17 -2.26 12.39
C GLU A 31 -41.77 -1.65 12.39
N VAL A 32 -40.96 -1.98 11.37
CA VAL A 32 -39.63 -1.39 11.19
C VAL A 32 -39.73 0.12 10.99
N TYR A 33 -40.69 0.59 10.20
CA TYR A 33 -40.93 2.02 9.97
C TYR A 33 -41.33 2.75 11.26
N GLN A 34 -42.23 2.18 12.06
CA GLN A 34 -42.61 2.75 13.36
C GLN A 34 -41.45 2.80 14.33
N LEU A 35 -40.59 1.77 14.33
CA LEU A 35 -39.42 1.71 15.18
C LEU A 35 -38.39 2.78 14.79
N LEU A 36 -38.15 2.97 13.49
CA LEU A 36 -37.35 4.09 12.97
C LEU A 36 -37.92 5.44 13.39
N LYS A 37 -39.23 5.65 13.22
CA LYS A 37 -39.88 6.92 13.58
C LYS A 37 -39.76 7.24 15.08
N LYS A 38 -39.82 6.24 15.96
CA LYS A 38 -39.72 6.43 17.42
C LYS A 38 -38.28 6.58 17.92
N LYS A 39 -37.32 5.97 17.23
CA LYS A 39 -35.95 5.78 17.75
C LYS A 39 -34.84 6.29 16.82
N SER A 40 -35.15 7.06 15.78
CA SER A 40 -34.17 7.53 14.79
C SER A 40 -32.95 8.21 15.44
N ASN A 41 -33.17 9.01 16.49
CA ASN A 41 -32.12 9.78 17.15
C ASN A 41 -31.17 8.90 17.99
N LEU A 42 -31.49 7.62 18.19
CA LEU A 42 -30.65 6.68 18.92
C LEU A 42 -29.63 5.99 18.01
N PHE A 43 -29.78 6.07 16.69
CA PHE A 43 -28.93 5.36 15.74
C PHE A 43 -27.95 6.31 15.08
N GLU A 44 -26.66 5.94 15.08
CA GLU A 44 -25.59 6.70 14.42
C GLU A 44 -25.42 6.28 12.96
N VAL A 45 -25.85 5.05 12.61
CA VAL A 45 -25.75 4.49 11.25
C VAL A 45 -27.14 4.07 10.76
N MET A 46 -27.56 4.61 9.61
CA MET A 46 -28.91 4.38 9.05
C MET A 46 -28.93 3.93 7.58
N ASP A 47 -27.79 3.75 6.91
CA ASP A 47 -27.74 3.32 5.51
C ASP A 47 -28.34 1.91 5.29
N TYR A 48 -28.12 1.03 6.27
CA TYR A 48 -28.57 -0.36 6.28
C TYR A 48 -29.25 -0.74 7.59
N ILE A 49 -30.12 -1.73 7.49
CA ILE A 49 -30.80 -2.36 8.62
C ILE A 49 -30.40 -3.83 8.64
N TYR A 50 -29.93 -4.27 9.80
CA TYR A 50 -29.36 -5.60 9.97
C TYR A 50 -30.40 -6.56 10.55
N VAL A 51 -30.53 -7.73 9.93
CA VAL A 51 -31.49 -8.74 10.36
C VAL A 51 -30.75 -9.75 11.22
N ILE A 52 -31.22 -9.92 12.45
CA ILE A 52 -30.63 -10.84 13.42
C ILE A 52 -31.58 -11.96 13.81
N GLU A 53 -31.01 -13.10 14.17
CA GLU A 53 -31.71 -14.24 14.78
C GLU A 53 -31.38 -14.29 16.30
N LYS A 54 -31.55 -15.45 16.94
CA LYS A 54 -31.17 -15.70 18.32
C LYS A 54 -29.68 -15.37 18.53
N ASN A 55 -29.33 -14.87 19.72
CA ASN A 55 -27.96 -14.54 20.12
C ASN A 55 -27.25 -13.46 19.29
N ASN A 56 -27.98 -12.54 18.64
CA ASN A 56 -27.45 -11.47 17.77
C ASN A 56 -26.70 -11.99 16.52
N GLU A 57 -27.03 -13.20 16.06
CA GLU A 57 -26.46 -13.73 14.83
C GLU A 57 -26.99 -12.96 13.61
N LEU A 58 -26.08 -12.42 12.81
CA LEU A 58 -26.40 -11.69 11.59
C LEU A 58 -26.79 -12.66 10.48
N ILE A 59 -28.05 -12.57 10.03
CA ILE A 59 -28.61 -13.47 9.01
C ILE A 59 -29.01 -12.75 7.73
N GLY A 60 -29.08 -11.41 7.75
CA GLY A 60 -29.41 -10.64 6.57
C GLY A 60 -29.18 -9.14 6.74
N VAL A 61 -29.30 -8.42 5.63
CA VAL A 61 -29.21 -6.96 5.58
C VAL A 61 -30.14 -6.43 4.49
N PHE A 62 -30.68 -5.23 4.68
CA PHE A 62 -31.41 -4.52 3.62
C PHE A 62 -31.17 -3.01 3.73
N SER A 63 -31.38 -2.27 2.63
CA SER A 63 -31.22 -0.82 2.65
C SER A 63 -32.45 -0.17 3.26
N ILE A 64 -32.29 0.96 3.95
CA ILE A 64 -33.43 1.76 4.40
C ILE A 64 -34.36 2.16 3.24
N LYS A 65 -33.84 2.27 2.02
CA LYS A 65 -34.62 2.54 0.80
C LYS A 65 -35.64 1.46 0.49
N ASP A 66 -35.37 0.21 0.90
CA ASP A 66 -36.27 -0.91 0.63
C ASP A 66 -37.58 -0.80 1.41
N LEU A 67 -37.59 -0.09 2.55
CA LEU A 67 -38.81 0.20 3.31
C LEU A 67 -39.84 1.03 2.53
N PHE A 68 -39.39 1.80 1.53
CA PHE A 68 -40.26 2.59 0.66
C PHE A 68 -40.70 1.82 -0.60
N ARG A 69 -40.11 0.65 -0.86
CA ARG A 69 -40.37 -0.17 -2.06
C ARG A 69 -41.37 -1.28 -1.80
N PHE A 70 -41.40 -1.82 -0.58
CA PHE A 70 -42.26 -2.94 -0.22
C PHE A 70 -43.50 -2.49 0.54
N HIS A 71 -44.58 -3.27 0.44
CA HIS A 71 -45.83 -2.97 1.13
C HIS A 71 -45.65 -3.14 2.64
N SER A 72 -46.35 -2.31 3.42
CA SER A 72 -46.35 -2.27 4.88
C SER A 72 -46.49 -3.64 5.57
N ASN A 73 -47.22 -4.59 4.97
CA ASN A 73 -47.44 -5.94 5.52
C ASN A 73 -46.40 -6.99 5.10
N THR A 74 -45.46 -6.64 4.21
CA THR A 74 -44.42 -7.56 3.75
C THR A 74 -43.43 -7.86 4.90
N PRO A 75 -43.14 -9.13 5.20
CA PRO A 75 -42.14 -9.49 6.21
C PRO A 75 -40.71 -9.30 5.68
N VAL A 76 -39.79 -8.89 6.57
CA VAL A 76 -38.37 -8.59 6.24
C VAL A 76 -37.67 -9.74 5.50
N GLN A 77 -37.93 -10.99 5.91
CA GLN A 77 -37.31 -12.17 5.30
C GLN A 77 -37.54 -12.30 3.78
N ARG A 78 -38.60 -11.68 3.23
CA ARG A 78 -38.92 -11.78 1.81
C ARG A 78 -38.03 -10.92 0.91
N PHE A 79 -37.37 -9.91 1.46
CA PHE A 79 -36.57 -8.97 0.67
C PHE A 79 -35.16 -8.72 1.22
N MET A 80 -34.85 -9.19 2.43
CA MET A 80 -33.49 -9.10 2.97
C MET A 80 -32.48 -9.86 2.09
N GLN A 81 -31.26 -9.32 1.99
CA GLN A 81 -30.14 -10.02 1.40
C GLN A 81 -29.48 -10.91 2.45
N THR A 82 -29.42 -12.21 2.20
CA THR A 82 -28.84 -13.20 3.14
C THR A 82 -27.32 -13.32 3.03
N LYS A 83 -26.76 -13.01 1.85
CA LYS A 83 -25.31 -13.02 1.64
C LYS A 83 -24.70 -11.68 2.09
N VAL A 84 -24.59 -11.51 3.40
CA VAL A 84 -24.05 -10.28 4.00
C VAL A 84 -22.52 -10.28 3.91
N ILE A 85 -21.95 -9.20 3.41
CA ILE A 85 -20.50 -8.97 3.43
C ILE A 85 -20.14 -8.45 4.82
N THR A 86 -19.30 -9.19 5.53
CA THR A 86 -18.90 -8.89 6.91
C THR A 86 -17.38 -8.86 7.04
N VAL A 87 -16.90 -8.22 8.10
CA VAL A 87 -15.48 -8.22 8.48
C VAL A 87 -15.32 -8.63 9.93
N SER A 88 -14.15 -9.18 10.28
CA SER A 88 -13.82 -9.46 11.68
C SER A 88 -13.33 -8.19 12.38
N ALA A 89 -13.52 -8.11 13.70
CA ALA A 89 -12.91 -7.06 14.53
C ALA A 89 -11.36 -7.01 14.44
N LYS A 90 -10.74 -8.09 13.92
CA LYS A 90 -9.29 -8.19 13.69
C LYS A 90 -8.85 -7.79 12.27
N THR A 91 -9.79 -7.44 11.39
CA THR A 91 -9.45 -6.99 10.03
C THR A 91 -8.71 -5.65 10.11
N GLU A 92 -7.75 -5.40 9.22
CA GLU A 92 -7.10 -4.08 9.15
C GLU A 92 -8.12 -3.01 8.72
N ILE A 93 -8.09 -1.84 9.37
CA ILE A 93 -9.05 -0.75 9.11
C ILE A 93 -9.08 -0.40 7.61
N GLU A 94 -7.91 -0.20 7.01
CA GLU A 94 -7.76 0.19 5.59
C GLU A 94 -8.44 -0.83 4.67
N ARG A 95 -8.33 -2.12 5.01
CA ARG A 95 -8.98 -3.20 4.26
C ARG A 95 -10.51 -3.18 4.35
N VAL A 96 -11.08 -2.74 5.47
CA VAL A 96 -12.54 -2.61 5.61
C VAL A 96 -13.08 -1.61 4.58
N ALA A 97 -12.39 -0.48 4.39
CA ALA A 97 -12.79 0.52 3.42
C ALA A 97 -12.63 0.01 1.97
N HIS A 98 -11.56 -0.74 1.67
CA HIS A 98 -11.41 -1.37 0.36
C HIS A 98 -12.49 -2.43 0.08
N ILE A 99 -12.88 -3.23 1.06
CA ILE A 99 -14.00 -4.18 0.94
C ILE A 99 -15.30 -3.42 0.63
N ALA A 100 -15.55 -2.31 1.33
CA ALA A 100 -16.72 -1.49 1.09
C ALA A 100 -16.79 -0.98 -0.36
N LEU A 101 -15.69 -0.41 -0.86
CA LEU A 101 -15.57 0.07 -2.24
C LEU A 101 -15.73 -1.04 -3.27
N ARG A 102 -15.03 -2.17 -3.07
CA ARG A 102 -15.04 -3.31 -4.02
C ARG A 102 -16.45 -3.85 -4.25
N HIS A 103 -17.26 -3.84 -3.21
CA HIS A 103 -18.62 -4.36 -3.25
C HIS A 103 -19.69 -3.27 -3.41
N GLY A 104 -19.30 -1.99 -3.49
CA GLY A 104 -20.23 -0.86 -3.61
C GLY A 104 -21.18 -0.71 -2.42
N ILE A 105 -20.75 -1.12 -1.22
CA ILE A 105 -21.56 -1.04 0.01
C ILE A 105 -21.17 0.16 0.85
N LYS A 106 -22.16 0.79 1.49
CA LYS A 106 -22.00 2.03 2.26
C LYS A 106 -21.63 1.85 3.71
N ALA A 107 -21.84 0.68 4.28
CA ALA A 107 -21.48 0.39 5.66
C ALA A 107 -21.14 -1.10 5.77
N VAL A 108 -20.18 -1.42 6.63
CA VAL A 108 -19.66 -2.78 6.76
C VAL A 108 -19.92 -3.28 8.17
N PRO A 109 -20.75 -4.33 8.34
CA PRO A 109 -20.94 -4.95 9.65
C PRO A 109 -19.68 -5.68 10.11
N VAL A 110 -19.31 -5.43 11.35
CA VAL A 110 -18.23 -6.10 12.07
C VAL A 110 -18.84 -7.25 12.87
N VAL A 111 -18.27 -8.44 12.72
CA VAL A 111 -18.75 -9.66 13.37
C VAL A 111 -17.65 -10.34 14.19
N GLU A 112 -18.06 -10.94 15.30
CA GLU A 112 -17.28 -11.91 16.05
C GLU A 112 -17.95 -13.29 15.93
N GLY A 113 -17.34 -14.17 15.12
CA GLY A 113 -18.01 -15.37 14.64
C GLY A 113 -19.19 -15.00 13.74
N LYS A 114 -20.42 -15.23 14.21
CA LYS A 114 -21.67 -14.83 13.53
C LYS A 114 -22.36 -13.62 14.15
N LYS A 115 -21.91 -13.18 15.32
CA LYS A 115 -22.58 -12.13 16.07
C LYS A 115 -22.14 -10.77 15.57
N ILE A 116 -23.09 -9.90 15.24
CA ILE A 116 -22.78 -8.51 14.88
C ILE A 116 -22.41 -7.74 16.16
N THR A 117 -21.26 -7.07 16.13
CA THR A 117 -20.72 -6.33 17.28
C THR A 117 -20.61 -4.83 17.02
N GLY A 118 -20.62 -4.42 15.76
CA GLY A 118 -20.51 -3.04 15.35
C GLY A 118 -20.71 -2.87 13.85
N VAL A 119 -20.74 -1.63 13.39
CA VAL A 119 -20.84 -1.28 11.98
C VAL A 119 -19.88 -0.13 11.69
N VAL A 120 -19.10 -0.26 10.62
CA VAL A 120 -18.29 0.86 10.12
C VAL A 120 -19.16 1.65 9.14
N SER A 121 -19.39 2.94 9.45
CA SER A 121 -20.30 3.80 8.68
C SER A 121 -19.68 4.28 7.36
N ASN A 122 -20.51 4.82 6.46
CA ASN A 122 -20.04 5.40 5.21
C ASN A 122 -19.07 6.57 5.44
N LYS A 123 -19.36 7.39 6.45
CA LYS A 123 -18.51 8.52 6.83
C LYS A 123 -17.12 8.03 7.24
N ASP A 124 -17.07 6.99 8.07
CA ASP A 124 -15.79 6.44 8.54
C ASP A 124 -15.04 5.77 7.39
N ILE A 125 -15.73 5.06 6.50
CA ILE A 125 -15.11 4.49 5.29
C ILE A 125 -14.43 5.57 4.47
N ILE A 126 -15.10 6.71 4.21
CA ILE A 126 -14.52 7.84 3.47
C ILE A 126 -13.31 8.41 4.20
N GLN A 127 -13.40 8.60 5.52
CA GLN A 127 -12.31 9.14 6.33
C GLN A 127 -11.10 8.20 6.36
N ILE A 128 -11.33 6.89 6.49
CA ILE A 128 -10.30 5.86 6.45
C ILE A 128 -9.57 5.89 5.12
N LEU A 129 -10.28 5.95 3.99
CA LEU A 129 -9.68 6.01 2.67
C LEU A 129 -8.80 7.24 2.52
N ASN A 130 -9.31 8.41 2.91
CA ASN A 130 -8.55 9.65 2.83
C ASN A 130 -7.29 9.61 3.70
N ASN A 131 -7.40 9.05 4.91
CA ASN A 131 -6.25 8.91 5.82
C ASN A 131 -5.21 7.92 5.30
N SER A 132 -5.65 6.78 4.75
CA SER A 132 -4.79 5.76 4.15
C SER A 132 -4.02 6.32 2.96
N LEU A 133 -4.72 7.01 2.04
CA LEU A 133 -4.08 7.63 0.87
C LEU A 133 -3.03 8.68 1.26
N ARG A 134 -3.33 9.53 2.26
CA ARG A 134 -2.37 10.52 2.78
C ARG A 134 -1.16 9.85 3.43
N LYS A 135 -1.41 8.84 4.27
CA LYS A 135 -0.37 8.06 4.95
C LYS A 135 0.57 7.40 3.96
N ASP A 136 0.05 6.69 2.98
CA ASP A 136 0.85 6.01 1.96
C ASP A 136 1.68 7.01 1.15
N THR A 137 1.09 8.15 0.78
CA THR A 137 1.80 9.23 0.06
C THR A 137 2.98 9.77 0.88
N PHE A 138 2.78 10.03 2.18
CA PHE A 138 3.86 10.54 3.04
C PHE A 138 4.93 9.49 3.33
N HIS A 139 4.53 8.24 3.59
CA HIS A 139 5.47 7.16 3.85
C HIS A 139 6.34 6.85 2.63
N LEU A 140 5.74 6.81 1.43
CA LEU A 140 6.50 6.67 0.17
C LEU A 140 7.47 7.82 -0.08
N ALA A 141 7.21 9.01 0.47
CA ALA A 141 8.12 10.16 0.41
C ALA A 141 9.15 10.19 1.56
N GLY A 142 9.15 9.19 2.46
CA GLY A 142 10.03 9.16 3.63
C GLY A 142 9.64 10.15 4.73
N ILE A 143 8.39 10.63 4.76
CA ILE A 143 7.91 11.58 5.77
C ILE A 143 7.08 10.84 6.82
N HIS A 144 7.56 10.84 8.07
CA HIS A 144 6.93 10.08 9.15
C HIS A 144 6.17 10.96 10.15
N HIS A 145 4.96 10.55 10.50
CA HIS A 145 4.11 11.00 11.62
C HIS A 145 3.78 12.49 11.80
N SER A 146 4.46 13.44 11.16
CA SER A 146 4.26 14.89 11.41
C SER A 146 3.07 15.52 10.68
N HIS A 147 2.73 15.08 9.48
CA HIS A 147 1.68 15.70 8.66
C HIS A 147 0.32 15.00 8.74
N LEU A 148 0.22 13.85 9.43
CA LEU A 148 -1.06 13.15 9.57
C LEU A 148 -1.99 13.81 10.59
N GLU A 149 -1.42 14.61 11.50
CA GLU A 149 -2.17 15.37 12.52
C GLU A 149 -2.69 16.71 12.01
N TYR A 150 -2.23 17.18 10.84
CA TYR A 150 -2.56 18.50 10.30
C TYR A 150 -3.23 18.34 8.94
N GLU A 151 -4.36 19.01 8.74
CA GLU A 151 -4.99 19.05 7.42
C GLU A 151 -4.22 19.95 6.46
N ASN A 152 -3.69 21.08 6.96
CA ASN A 152 -2.86 21.99 6.20
C ASN A 152 -1.38 21.85 6.61
N THR A 153 -0.52 21.62 5.63
CA THR A 153 0.92 21.45 5.87
C THR A 153 1.58 22.74 6.38
N MET A 154 0.99 23.91 6.09
CA MET A 154 1.48 25.21 6.59
C MET A 154 1.29 25.37 8.10
N ASP A 155 0.39 24.61 8.71
CA ASP A 155 0.14 24.66 10.15
C ASP A 155 1.18 23.87 10.96
N VAL A 156 2.03 23.09 10.28
CA VAL A 156 3.08 22.32 10.94
C VAL A 156 4.21 23.23 11.37
N PRO A 157 4.55 23.28 12.67
CA PRO A 157 5.68 24.08 13.15
C PRO A 157 6.97 23.67 12.44
N VAL A 158 7.78 24.65 12.05
CA VAL A 158 9.01 24.44 11.26
C VAL A 158 9.92 23.38 11.91
N MET A 159 10.18 23.50 13.21
CA MET A 159 11.04 22.54 13.92
C MET A 159 10.44 21.13 14.00
N LYS A 160 9.12 21.01 14.10
CA LYS A 160 8.45 19.70 14.03
C LYS A 160 8.69 19.09 12.65
N SER A 161 8.50 19.86 11.58
CA SER A 161 8.78 19.38 10.21
C SER A 161 10.23 18.94 10.00
N VAL A 162 11.21 19.69 10.53
CA VAL A 162 12.64 19.33 10.43
C VAL A 162 12.92 18.01 11.16
N ILE A 163 12.50 17.88 12.43
CA ILE A 163 12.76 16.68 13.25
C ILE A 163 12.17 15.41 12.62
N HIS A 164 11.06 15.53 11.89
CA HIS A 164 10.41 14.38 11.26
C HIS A 164 10.91 14.05 9.85
N ARG A 165 11.73 14.90 9.23
CA ARG A 165 12.29 14.69 7.88
C ARG A 165 13.80 14.46 7.89
N ALA A 166 14.53 15.23 8.71
CA ALA A 166 15.98 15.21 8.76
C ALA A 166 16.59 13.84 9.12
N PRO A 167 16.06 13.05 10.09
CA PRO A 167 16.64 11.74 10.39
C PRO A 167 16.65 10.80 9.18
N TRP A 168 15.60 10.87 8.35
CA TRP A 168 15.53 10.10 7.12
C TRP A 168 16.62 10.57 6.16
N LEU A 169 16.65 11.87 5.84
CA LEU A 169 17.64 12.43 4.91
C LEU A 169 19.09 12.17 5.35
N ILE A 170 19.38 12.26 6.64
CA ILE A 170 20.71 11.97 7.21
C ILE A 170 21.05 10.48 7.06
N SER A 171 20.10 9.57 7.32
CA SER A 171 20.30 8.14 7.09
C SER A 171 20.61 7.87 5.62
N GLY A 172 19.92 8.55 4.71
CA GLY A 172 20.17 8.43 3.27
C GLY A 172 21.54 8.94 2.87
N LEU A 173 21.95 10.10 3.40
CA LEU A 173 23.27 10.67 3.19
C LEU A 173 24.39 9.72 3.64
N ILE A 174 24.26 9.12 4.83
CA ILE A 174 25.24 8.14 5.33
C ILE A 174 25.35 6.95 4.36
N GLY A 175 24.22 6.45 3.87
CA GLY A 175 24.19 5.38 2.87
C GLY A 175 24.94 5.75 1.59
N ILE A 176 24.64 6.93 1.02
CA ILE A 176 25.29 7.40 -0.21
C ILE A 176 26.78 7.67 -0.01
N LEU A 177 27.21 8.16 1.15
CA LEU A 177 28.63 8.30 1.48
C LEU A 177 29.35 6.95 1.53
N ALA A 178 28.69 5.89 2.01
CA ALA A 178 29.24 4.53 1.97
C ALA A 178 29.40 4.02 0.53
N ILE A 179 28.45 4.35 -0.36
CA ILE A 179 28.57 4.04 -1.79
C ILE A 179 29.75 4.78 -2.42
N ALA A 180 29.97 6.05 -2.08
CA ALA A 180 31.10 6.82 -2.58
C ALA A 180 32.45 6.16 -2.23
N ALA A 181 32.58 5.62 -1.01
CA ALA A 181 33.75 4.84 -0.60
C ALA A 181 33.90 3.53 -1.41
N PHE A 182 32.79 2.86 -1.73
CA PHE A 182 32.79 1.65 -2.57
C PHE A 182 33.23 1.94 -4.01
N ILE A 183 32.81 3.06 -4.60
CA ILE A 183 33.25 3.48 -5.94
C ILE A 183 34.79 3.62 -5.98
N GLY A 184 35.41 4.08 -4.89
CA GLY A 184 36.86 4.20 -4.77
C GLY A 184 37.63 2.88 -4.98
N ILE A 185 36.98 1.73 -4.75
CA ILE A 185 37.59 0.41 -5.02
C ILE A 185 37.82 0.19 -6.53
N PHE A 186 37.01 0.83 -7.38
CA PHE A 186 37.06 0.73 -8.85
C PHE A 186 37.78 1.91 -9.49
N GLU A 187 38.57 2.68 -8.73
CA GLU A 187 39.28 3.87 -9.23
C GLU A 187 40.15 3.55 -10.46
N ASN A 188 40.84 2.39 -10.47
CA ASN A 188 41.68 1.98 -11.60
C ASN A 188 40.84 1.71 -12.85
N THR A 189 39.76 0.93 -12.72
CA THR A 189 38.82 0.63 -13.81
C THR A 189 38.24 1.92 -14.40
N LEU A 190 37.88 2.89 -13.55
CA LEU A 190 37.34 4.18 -13.97
C LEU A 190 38.39 5.09 -14.62
N LYS A 191 39.66 5.01 -14.21
CA LYS A 191 40.76 5.75 -14.86
C LYS A 191 41.05 5.24 -16.26
N GLU A 192 41.01 3.93 -16.45
CA GLU A 192 41.20 3.31 -17.76
C GLU A 192 40.04 3.60 -18.71
N ASN A 193 38.82 3.67 -18.16
CA ASN A 193 37.59 3.88 -18.94
C ASN A 193 36.75 5.02 -18.35
N LEU A 194 37.21 6.27 -18.51
CA LEU A 194 36.57 7.48 -17.96
C LEU A 194 35.09 7.62 -18.34
N ILE A 195 34.71 7.12 -19.51
CA ILE A 195 33.32 7.13 -19.98
C ILE A 195 32.37 6.38 -19.04
N LEU A 196 32.85 5.33 -18.35
CA LEU A 196 32.03 4.58 -17.39
C LEU A 196 31.50 5.49 -16.27
N ALA A 197 32.31 6.44 -15.81
CA ALA A 197 31.92 7.37 -14.77
C ALA A 197 30.79 8.30 -15.23
N SER A 198 30.79 8.69 -16.51
CA SER A 198 29.75 9.55 -17.10
C SER A 198 28.37 8.88 -17.17
N PHE A 199 28.31 7.54 -17.17
CA PHE A 199 27.06 6.78 -17.20
C PHE A 199 26.53 6.41 -15.81
N ILE A 200 27.30 6.59 -14.73
CA ILE A 200 26.82 6.35 -13.36
C ILE A 200 25.49 7.09 -13.07
N PRO A 201 25.35 8.40 -13.35
CA PRO A 201 24.08 9.10 -13.10
C PRO A 201 22.90 8.52 -13.88
N VAL A 202 23.15 8.05 -15.11
CA VAL A 202 22.12 7.44 -15.97
C VAL A 202 21.63 6.14 -15.36
N ILE A 203 22.55 5.27 -14.93
CA ILE A 203 22.23 3.98 -14.30
C ILE A 203 21.49 4.18 -12.99
N VAL A 204 21.99 5.06 -12.13
CA VAL A 204 21.36 5.37 -10.83
C VAL A 204 19.94 5.89 -11.05
N TYR A 205 19.76 6.87 -11.93
CA TYR A 205 18.45 7.44 -12.23
C TYR A 205 17.45 6.39 -12.72
N ILE A 206 17.83 5.59 -13.72
CA ILE A 206 16.87 4.68 -14.35
C ILE A 206 16.52 3.50 -13.44
N CYS A 207 17.48 2.98 -12.67
CA CYS A 207 17.23 1.99 -11.62
C CYS A 207 16.33 2.53 -10.53
N GLY A 208 16.61 3.73 -10.02
CA GLY A 208 15.79 4.40 -9.01
C GLY A 208 14.35 4.63 -9.49
N ALA A 209 14.18 5.13 -10.72
CA ALA A 209 12.85 5.37 -11.29
C ALA A 209 12.03 4.08 -11.46
N LEU A 210 12.64 2.99 -11.95
CA LEU A 210 11.98 1.68 -12.06
C LEU A 210 11.63 1.12 -10.68
N CYS A 211 12.54 1.25 -9.71
CA CYS A 211 12.33 0.85 -8.32
C CYS A 211 11.10 1.53 -7.71
N THR A 212 11.03 2.87 -7.79
CA THR A 212 9.90 3.64 -7.26
C THR A 212 8.56 3.25 -7.89
N GLN A 213 8.52 2.94 -9.20
CA GLN A 213 7.30 2.46 -9.86
C GLN A 213 6.84 1.11 -9.29
N ILE A 214 7.77 0.18 -9.11
CA ILE A 214 7.49 -1.15 -8.56
C ILE A 214 7.05 -1.06 -7.10
N GLU A 215 7.72 -0.23 -6.30
CA GLU A 215 7.38 0.02 -4.90
C GLU A 215 5.95 0.56 -4.77
N ALA A 216 5.60 1.59 -5.54
CA ALA A 216 4.26 2.17 -5.53
C ALA A 216 3.18 1.14 -5.89
N LEU A 217 3.41 0.32 -6.92
CA LEU A 217 2.49 -0.74 -7.32
C LEU A 217 2.35 -1.81 -6.23
N LEU A 218 3.46 -2.31 -5.69
CA LEU A 218 3.44 -3.38 -4.70
C LEU A 218 2.83 -2.92 -3.37
N VAL A 219 3.19 -1.74 -2.88
CA VAL A 219 2.64 -1.17 -1.63
C VAL A 219 1.11 -1.02 -1.75
N ARG A 220 0.64 -0.42 -2.85
CA ARG A 220 -0.79 -0.27 -3.13
C ARG A 220 -1.50 -1.63 -3.19
N ASP A 221 -0.97 -2.59 -3.95
CA ASP A 221 -1.64 -3.88 -4.13
C ASP A 221 -1.62 -4.71 -2.83
N ILE A 222 -0.59 -4.57 -2.00
CA ILE A 222 -0.58 -5.12 -0.64
C ILE A 222 -1.70 -4.50 0.21
N ALA A 223 -1.85 -3.17 0.22
CA ALA A 223 -2.87 -2.48 1.01
C ALA A 223 -4.30 -2.85 0.55
N VAL A 224 -4.52 -2.89 -0.76
CA VAL A 224 -5.84 -3.16 -1.35
C VAL A 224 -6.23 -4.64 -1.24
N MET A 225 -5.32 -5.55 -1.61
CA MET A 225 -5.64 -6.98 -1.72
C MET A 225 -5.30 -7.76 -0.44
N GLY A 226 -4.38 -7.28 0.39
CA GLY A 226 -4.01 -7.89 1.65
C GLY A 226 -3.52 -9.34 1.49
N LYS A 227 -4.34 -10.29 1.97
CA LYS A 227 -4.09 -11.74 1.87
C LYS A 227 -4.52 -12.35 0.53
N ASP A 228 -5.33 -11.63 -0.24
CA ASP A 228 -5.85 -12.11 -1.53
C ASP A 228 -4.79 -11.93 -2.64
N LEU A 229 -3.72 -11.17 -2.34
CA LEU A 229 -2.58 -10.98 -3.23
C LEU A 229 -1.76 -12.27 -3.33
N LYS A 230 -1.73 -12.87 -4.51
CA LYS A 230 -0.88 -14.04 -4.81
C LYS A 230 0.55 -13.57 -5.06
N ILE A 231 1.34 -13.41 -3.99
CA ILE A 231 2.69 -12.81 -4.00
C ILE A 231 3.59 -13.41 -5.10
N VAL A 232 3.68 -14.73 -5.21
CA VAL A 232 4.56 -15.38 -6.21
C VAL A 232 4.14 -15.01 -7.64
N LYS A 233 2.84 -15.09 -7.94
CA LYS A 233 2.31 -14.72 -9.27
C LYS A 233 2.53 -13.23 -9.57
N TYR A 234 2.44 -12.39 -8.54
CA TYR A 234 2.69 -10.96 -8.64
C TYR A 234 4.16 -10.67 -8.98
N ILE A 235 5.10 -11.23 -8.21
CA ILE A 235 6.55 -11.07 -8.45
C ILE A 235 6.92 -11.56 -9.84
N LEU A 236 6.42 -12.72 -10.27
CA LEU A 236 6.71 -13.24 -11.61
C LEU A 236 6.19 -12.28 -12.69
N LYS A 237 4.93 -11.83 -12.58
CA LYS A 237 4.35 -10.90 -13.57
C LYS A 237 5.12 -9.58 -13.63
N GLN A 238 5.36 -8.94 -12.48
CA GLN A 238 6.04 -7.65 -12.44
C GLN A 238 7.53 -7.76 -12.75
N GLY A 239 8.17 -8.86 -12.37
CA GLY A 239 9.56 -9.18 -12.74
C GLY A 239 9.71 -9.34 -14.24
N THR A 240 8.77 -10.02 -14.92
CA THR A 240 8.77 -10.11 -16.38
C THR A 240 8.58 -8.75 -17.04
N ILE A 241 7.65 -7.93 -16.57
CA ILE A 241 7.45 -6.56 -17.08
C ILE A 241 8.74 -5.73 -16.93
N SER A 242 9.37 -5.82 -15.76
CA SER A 242 10.59 -5.08 -15.45
C SER A 242 11.79 -5.55 -16.28
N ALA A 243 11.89 -6.86 -16.55
CA ALA A 243 12.91 -7.41 -17.44
C ALA A 243 12.72 -6.96 -18.90
N ILE A 244 11.47 -6.85 -19.38
CA ILE A 244 11.18 -6.32 -20.72
C ILE A 244 11.57 -4.84 -20.79
N ILE A 245 11.21 -4.05 -19.78
CA ILE A 245 11.59 -2.62 -19.69
C ILE A 245 13.12 -2.49 -19.65
N ALA A 246 13.80 -3.31 -18.83
CA ALA A 246 15.25 -3.32 -18.74
C ALA A 246 15.91 -3.65 -20.08
N LEU A 247 15.36 -4.61 -20.83
CA LEU A 247 15.85 -4.97 -22.16
C LEU A 247 15.74 -3.79 -23.12
N VAL A 248 14.56 -3.15 -23.20
CA VAL A 248 14.33 -1.99 -24.08
C VAL A 248 15.29 -0.85 -23.75
N ILE A 249 15.44 -0.49 -22.47
CA ILE A 249 16.33 0.58 -22.03
C ILE A 249 17.78 0.25 -22.38
N SER A 250 18.21 -0.99 -22.12
CA SER A 250 19.59 -1.42 -22.36
C SER A 250 19.92 -1.45 -23.86
N THR A 251 18.97 -1.87 -24.70
CA THR A 251 19.11 -1.76 -26.16
C THR A 251 19.21 -0.31 -26.62
N LEU A 252 18.41 0.60 -26.06
CA LEU A 252 18.49 2.02 -26.38
C LEU A 252 19.83 2.64 -25.95
N LEU A 253 20.34 2.27 -24.78
CA LEU A 253 21.68 2.66 -24.34
C LEU A 253 22.75 2.15 -25.30
N PHE A 254 22.68 0.88 -25.71
CA PHE A 254 23.61 0.29 -26.67
C PHE A 254 23.66 1.09 -27.98
N LEU A 255 22.49 1.36 -28.56
CA LEU A 255 22.38 2.12 -29.81
C LEU A 255 22.90 3.55 -29.65
N THR A 256 22.57 4.21 -28.54
CA THR A 256 23.00 5.59 -28.28
C THR A 256 24.51 5.68 -28.10
N ILE A 257 25.10 4.78 -27.31
CA ILE A 257 26.55 4.77 -27.06
C ILE A 257 27.30 4.46 -28.34
N THR A 258 26.85 3.44 -29.09
CA THR A 258 27.43 3.09 -30.39
C THR A 258 27.38 4.26 -31.38
N PHE A 259 26.26 5.00 -31.43
CA PHE A 259 26.11 6.13 -32.35
C PHE A 259 27.03 7.31 -32.02
N PHE A 260 27.13 7.69 -30.73
CA PHE A 260 27.88 8.88 -30.32
C PHE A 260 29.36 8.63 -30.06
N TRP A 261 29.72 7.48 -29.47
CA TRP A 261 31.11 7.16 -29.09
C TRP A 261 31.81 6.20 -30.05
N GLN A 262 31.07 5.55 -30.94
CA GLN A 262 31.61 4.61 -31.94
C GLN A 262 32.42 3.44 -31.34
N ASP A 263 32.26 3.16 -30.04
CA ASP A 263 32.91 2.06 -29.35
C ASP A 263 31.87 1.00 -28.97
N ASN A 264 31.82 -0.07 -29.78
CA ASN A 264 30.88 -1.18 -29.58
C ASN A 264 31.21 -2.01 -28.33
N ASN A 265 32.46 -2.03 -27.88
CA ASN A 265 32.85 -2.81 -26.71
C ASN A 265 32.31 -2.13 -25.45
N ILE A 266 32.59 -0.83 -25.30
CA ILE A 266 32.08 -0.03 -24.18
C ILE A 266 30.54 0.03 -24.21
N ALA A 267 29.93 0.18 -25.39
CA ALA A 267 28.48 0.14 -25.53
C ALA A 267 27.89 -1.18 -25.02
N SER A 268 28.51 -2.32 -25.34
CA SER A 268 28.08 -3.64 -24.89
C SER A 268 28.18 -3.79 -23.37
N VAL A 269 29.31 -3.36 -22.79
CA VAL A 269 29.56 -3.42 -21.35
C VAL A 269 28.53 -2.60 -20.58
N ILE A 270 28.34 -1.33 -20.94
CA ILE A 270 27.42 -0.42 -20.24
C ILE A 270 25.98 -0.92 -20.36
N SER A 271 25.59 -1.42 -21.54
CA SER A 271 24.21 -1.88 -21.78
C SER A 271 23.90 -3.18 -21.04
N LEU A 272 24.84 -4.12 -21.00
CA LEU A 272 24.69 -5.35 -20.22
C LEU A 272 24.66 -5.05 -18.72
N ALA A 273 25.55 -4.16 -18.27
CA ALA A 273 25.57 -3.70 -16.88
C ALA A 273 24.24 -3.03 -16.50
N ALA A 274 23.68 -2.18 -17.36
CA ALA A 274 22.37 -1.56 -17.16
C ALA A 274 21.24 -2.58 -17.05
N PHE A 275 21.22 -3.59 -17.94
CA PHE A 275 20.23 -4.65 -17.93
C PHE A 275 20.25 -5.43 -16.61
N LEU A 276 21.45 -5.83 -16.16
CA LEU A 276 21.64 -6.55 -14.92
C LEU A 276 21.31 -5.68 -13.70
N SER A 277 21.72 -4.42 -13.68
CA SER A 277 21.39 -3.49 -12.59
C SER A 277 19.89 -3.31 -12.46
N LEU A 278 19.16 -3.05 -13.56
CA LEU A 278 17.71 -2.85 -13.56
C LEU A 278 16.93 -4.09 -13.10
N THR A 279 17.36 -5.27 -13.55
CA THR A 279 16.68 -6.53 -13.20
C THR A 279 16.94 -6.93 -11.75
N LEU A 280 18.18 -6.80 -11.26
CA LEU A 280 18.55 -7.15 -9.89
C LEU A 280 17.98 -6.16 -8.86
N THR A 281 18.00 -4.85 -9.14
CA THR A 281 17.39 -3.85 -8.24
C THR A 281 15.92 -4.13 -8.02
N THR A 282 15.18 -4.37 -9.10
CA THR A 282 13.76 -4.76 -9.06
C THR A 282 13.50 -5.96 -8.12
N LEU A 283 14.30 -7.02 -8.23
CA LEU A 283 14.14 -8.23 -7.41
C LEU A 283 14.43 -7.96 -5.93
N VAL A 284 15.43 -7.13 -5.66
CA VAL A 284 15.77 -6.71 -4.29
C VAL A 284 14.67 -5.83 -3.71
N SER A 285 14.06 -4.93 -4.48
CA SER A 285 12.93 -4.09 -4.04
C SER A 285 11.73 -4.93 -3.58
N PHE A 286 11.37 -5.97 -4.34
CA PHE A 286 10.32 -6.91 -3.90
C PHE A 286 10.67 -7.56 -2.56
N THR A 287 11.93 -7.98 -2.41
CA THR A 287 12.39 -8.67 -1.21
C THR A 287 12.35 -7.74 0.01
N ILE A 288 12.76 -6.49 -0.14
CA ILE A 288 12.72 -5.47 0.92
C ILE A 288 11.29 -5.24 1.39
N ILE A 289 10.37 -4.90 0.48
CA ILE A 289 8.98 -4.58 0.83
C ILE A 289 8.29 -5.77 1.51
N LEU A 290 8.45 -6.97 0.94
CA LEU A 290 7.86 -8.19 1.51
C LEU A 290 8.51 -8.56 2.84
N GLY A 291 9.80 -8.28 3.01
CA GLY A 291 10.53 -8.44 4.26
C GLY A 291 9.96 -7.55 5.37
N ILE A 292 9.76 -6.26 5.08
CA ILE A 292 9.14 -5.30 6.01
C ILE A 292 7.74 -5.78 6.42
N LYS A 293 6.91 -6.18 5.45
CA LYS A 293 5.58 -6.74 5.71
C LYS A 293 5.65 -7.97 6.62
N LYS A 294 6.59 -8.88 6.36
CA LYS A 294 6.75 -10.12 7.15
C LYS A 294 7.18 -9.83 8.59
N LEU A 295 7.95 -8.76 8.82
CA LEU A 295 8.32 -8.27 10.14
C LEU A 295 7.18 -7.49 10.84
N GLY A 296 6.05 -7.27 10.17
CA GLY A 296 4.91 -6.53 10.69
C GLY A 296 5.05 -5.00 10.58
N GLY A 297 6.04 -4.52 9.82
CA GLY A 297 6.21 -3.11 9.49
C GLY A 297 5.29 -2.69 8.33
N ASP A 298 5.13 -1.38 8.17
CA ASP A 298 4.39 -0.78 7.06
C ASP A 298 5.21 -0.93 5.75
N PRO A 299 4.72 -1.65 4.74
CA PRO A 299 5.42 -1.85 3.46
C PRO A 299 5.80 -0.55 2.75
N ALA A 300 5.05 0.55 2.96
CA ALA A 300 5.34 1.86 2.36
C ALA A 300 6.68 2.44 2.85
N LEU A 301 7.18 2.01 4.01
CA LEU A 301 8.50 2.41 4.52
C LEU A 301 9.66 1.80 3.74
N GLY A 302 9.41 0.76 2.94
CA GLY A 302 10.42 0.17 2.06
C GLY A 302 10.78 1.05 0.89
N GLY A 303 9.93 2.02 0.54
CA GLY A 303 10.21 3.02 -0.47
C GLY A 303 10.86 4.27 0.09
N GLY A 304 10.68 5.39 -0.61
CA GLY A 304 11.25 6.67 -0.23
C GLY A 304 12.78 6.61 -0.16
N PRO A 305 13.44 7.36 0.75
CA PRO A 305 14.88 7.42 0.73
C PRO A 305 15.56 6.11 1.20
N PHE A 306 14.85 5.15 1.81
CA PHE A 306 15.39 3.81 2.04
C PHE A 306 15.54 3.05 0.75
N GLY A 307 14.44 2.98 0.00
CA GLY A 307 14.38 2.36 -1.32
C GLY A 307 15.40 3.00 -2.25
N THR A 308 15.51 4.33 -2.24
CA THR A 308 16.52 5.06 -3.03
C THR A 308 17.94 4.63 -2.68
N VAL A 309 18.35 4.65 -1.41
CA VAL A 309 19.71 4.27 -1.01
C VAL A 309 20.03 2.83 -1.41
N MET A 310 19.09 1.91 -1.22
CA MET A 310 19.26 0.50 -1.58
C MET A 310 19.37 0.31 -3.09
N SER A 311 18.51 0.99 -3.87
CA SER A 311 18.53 0.99 -5.33
C SER A 311 19.84 1.58 -5.86
N ASP A 312 20.26 2.74 -5.35
CA ASP A 312 21.48 3.43 -5.77
C ASP A 312 22.70 2.56 -5.46
N SER A 313 22.78 2.00 -4.25
CA SER A 313 23.86 1.11 -3.84
C SER A 313 23.96 -0.09 -4.78
N LEU A 314 22.85 -0.81 -4.96
CA LEU A 314 22.87 -2.04 -5.74
C LEU A 314 23.12 -1.76 -7.23
N SER A 315 22.56 -0.68 -7.78
CA SER A 315 22.75 -0.32 -9.18
C SER A 315 24.21 0.01 -9.50
N ILE A 316 24.89 0.75 -8.62
CA ILE A 316 26.32 1.08 -8.75
C ILE A 316 27.19 -0.15 -8.54
N ILE A 317 26.89 -0.97 -7.51
CA ILE A 317 27.64 -2.21 -7.24
C ILE A 317 27.59 -3.13 -8.44
N VAL A 318 26.39 -3.42 -8.96
CA VAL A 318 26.22 -4.30 -10.12
C VAL A 318 26.89 -3.69 -11.36
N TYR A 319 26.72 -2.40 -11.59
CA TYR A 319 27.31 -1.72 -12.74
C TYR A 319 28.84 -1.82 -12.77
N LEU A 320 29.50 -1.47 -11.65
CA LEU A 320 30.95 -1.50 -11.56
C LEU A 320 31.51 -2.92 -11.55
N LEU A 321 30.82 -3.89 -10.94
CA LEU A 321 31.24 -5.29 -10.98
C LEU A 321 31.19 -5.85 -12.40
N VAL A 322 30.13 -5.56 -13.16
CA VAL A 322 30.01 -6.02 -14.55
C VAL A 322 31.06 -5.33 -15.42
N ALA A 323 31.25 -4.01 -15.26
CA ALA A 323 32.26 -3.27 -16.00
C ALA A 323 33.68 -3.80 -15.74
N ASN A 324 34.04 -4.01 -14.48
CA ASN A 324 35.36 -4.54 -14.09
C ASN A 324 35.58 -6.01 -14.48
N TRP A 325 34.51 -6.78 -14.68
CA TRP A 325 34.65 -8.17 -15.12
C TRP A 325 34.85 -8.30 -16.64
N LEU A 326 34.39 -7.30 -17.41
CA LEU A 326 34.42 -7.33 -18.88
C LEU A 326 35.54 -6.46 -19.50
N LEU A 327 36.15 -5.58 -18.71
CA LEU A 327 37.26 -4.70 -19.09
C LEU A 327 38.51 -5.13 -18.33
#